data_AF-A0AAX3AV73-F1
#
_entry.id   AF-A0AAX3AV73-F1
#
_cell.length_a   1.000
_cell.length_b   1.000
_cell.length_c   1.000
_cell.angle_alpha   90.00
_cell.angle_beta   90.00
_cell.angle_gamma   90.00
#
_symmetry.space_group_name_H-M   'P 1'
#
loop_
_entity.id
_entity.type
_entity.pdbx_description
1 polymer ?
#
loop_
_entity_poly.entity_id
_entity_poly.type
_entity_poly.pdbx_seq_one_letter_code
_entity_poly.pdbx_strand_id
1 'polypeptide(L)' 'MEEDIVRLFYKGSEIILIGTSHISAESADLVRKTIQEENPDTICIEWDEKRYKKTYTQMGSVAKSQKGH' A
#
# COMPACT_ATOMS: atom_id res chain seq x y z
N MET A 1 15.39 -17.51 2.16
CA MET A 1 14.92 -17.23 3.52
C MET A 1 13.73 -16.29 3.41
N GLU A 2 12.74 -16.44 4.29
CA GLU A 2 11.52 -15.61 4.37
C GLU A 2 11.82 -14.17 4.83
N GLU A 3 12.85 -13.53 4.27
CA GLU A 3 13.34 -12.22 4.72
C GLU A 3 12.31 -11.10 4.51
N ASP A 4 11.29 -11.34 3.70
CA ASP A 4 10.22 -10.40 3.36
C ASP A 4 8.95 -10.54 4.22
N ILE A 5 8.87 -11.49 5.17
CA ILE A 5 7.70 -11.65 6.05
C ILE A 5 8.11 -11.50 7.51
N VAL A 6 7.48 -10.53 8.19
CA VAL A 6 7.62 -10.33 9.63
C VAL A 6 6.27 -10.58 10.30
N ARG A 7 6.26 -11.43 11.32
CA ARG A 7 5.06 -11.73 12.11
C ARG A 7 5.18 -11.11 13.51
N LEU A 8 4.12 -10.47 13.97
CA LEU A 8 4.05 -9.92 15.32
C LEU A 8 2.64 -10.01 15.89
N PHE A 9 2.57 -10.22 17.20
CA PHE A 9 1.31 -10.24 17.95
C PHE A 9 1.11 -8.91 18.66
N TYR A 10 -0.01 -8.27 18.43
CA TYR A 10 -0.36 -6.99 19.03
C TYR A 10 -1.82 -6.94 19.43
N LYS A 11 -2.09 -6.66 20.71
CA LYS A 11 -3.45 -6.51 21.28
C LYS A 11 -4.41 -7.68 20.95
N GLY A 12 -3.89 -8.90 20.90
CA GLY A 12 -4.68 -10.10 20.60
C GLY A 12 -4.91 -10.35 19.10
N SER A 13 -4.30 -9.56 18.23
CA SER A 13 -4.30 -9.78 16.77
C SER A 13 -2.90 -10.20 16.30
N GLU A 14 -2.86 -11.14 15.37
CA GLU A 14 -1.64 -11.42 14.59
C GLU A 14 -1.56 -10.41 13.44
N ILE A 15 -0.38 -9.82 13.26
CA ILE A 15 -0.08 -8.90 12.18
C ILE A 15 1.05 -9.54 11.35
N ILE A 16 0.77 -9.73 10.07
CA ILE A 16 1.72 -10.24 9.07
C ILE A 16 2.14 -9.06 8.19
N LEU A 17 3.38 -8.61 8.37
CA LEU A 17 3.98 -7.55 7.58
C LEU A 17 4.74 -8.18 6.42
N ILE A 18 4.38 -7.80 5.20
CA ILE A 18 5.03 -8.26 3.98
C ILE A 18 5.84 -7.09 3.40
N GLY A 19 7.15 -7.18 3.46
CA GLY A 19 8.07 -6.30 2.76
C GLY A 19 7.92 -6.50 1.26
N THR A 20 7.55 -5.45 0.52
CA THR A 20 7.48 -5.52 -0.94
C THR A 20 8.52 -4.58 -1.54
N SER A 21 9.33 -5.10 -2.46
CA SER A 21 10.13 -4.23 -3.31
C SER A 21 9.21 -3.63 -4.37
N HIS A 22 9.18 -2.30 -4.42
CA HIS A 22 8.25 -1.57 -5.28
C HIS A 22 8.44 -1.98 -6.75
N ILE A 23 7.44 -2.67 -7.31
CA ILE A 23 7.26 -3.05 -8.74
C ILE A 23 7.74 -4.48 -9.10
N SER A 24 8.21 -5.32 -8.17
CA SER A 24 8.52 -6.72 -8.55
C SER A 24 7.26 -7.58 -8.65
N ALA A 25 7.18 -8.41 -9.70
CA ALA A 25 6.11 -9.41 -9.85
C ALA A 25 6.16 -10.44 -8.70
N GLU A 26 7.35 -10.79 -8.26
CA GLU A 26 7.60 -11.70 -7.14
C GLU A 26 6.97 -11.19 -5.83
N SER A 27 7.02 -9.89 -5.55
CA SER A 27 6.34 -9.32 -4.38
C SER A 27 4.81 -9.39 -4.50
N ALA A 28 4.25 -9.25 -5.70
CA ALA A 28 2.80 -9.38 -5.91
C ALA A 28 2.33 -10.83 -5.72
N ASP A 29 3.10 -11.80 -6.21
CA ASP A 29 2.82 -13.22 -6.04
C ASP A 29 2.95 -13.65 -4.58
N LEU A 30 3.96 -13.13 -3.86
CA LEU A 30 4.12 -13.35 -2.42
C LEU A 30 2.89 -12.86 -1.65
N VAL A 31 2.46 -11.62 -1.88
CA VAL A 31 1.26 -11.05 -1.24
C VAL A 31 0.03 -11.90 -1.54
N ARG A 32 -0.17 -12.30 -2.80
CA ARG A 32 -1.31 -13.12 -3.21
C ARG A 32 -1.32 -14.46 -2.48
N LYS A 33 -0.18 -15.14 -2.43
CA LYS A 33 -0.03 -16.43 -1.76
C LYS A 33 -0.30 -16.31 -0.26
N THR A 34 0.29 -15.31 0.41
CA THR A 34 0.08 -15.09 1.85
C THR A 34 -1.38 -14.80 2.18
N ILE A 35 -2.08 -13.97 1.39
CA ILE A 35 -3.52 -13.72 1.61
C ILE A 35 -4.34 -15.00 1.49
N GLN A 36 -4.02 -15.87 0.51
CA GLN A 36 -4.74 -17.12 0.30
C GLN A 36 -4.48 -18.15 1.42
N GLU A 37 -3.25 -18.23 1.91
CA GLU A 37 -2.85 -19.19 2.95
C GLU A 37 -3.33 -18.75 4.35
N GLU A 38 -3.23 -17.47 4.66
CA GLU A 38 -3.53 -16.94 6.00
C GLU A 38 -4.98 -16.48 6.15
N ASN A 39 -5.66 -16.17 5.04
CA ASN A 39 -7.04 -15.69 5.00
C ASN A 39 -7.37 -14.63 6.07
N PRO A 40 -6.66 -13.48 6.08
CA PRO A 40 -6.78 -12.50 7.14
C PRO A 40 -8.14 -11.77 7.09
N ASP A 41 -8.67 -11.43 8.27
CA ASP A 41 -9.91 -10.64 8.38
C ASP A 41 -9.77 -9.21 7.85
N THR A 42 -8.53 -8.69 7.76
CA THR A 42 -8.26 -7.31 7.36
C THR A 42 -6.96 -7.21 6.57
N ILE A 43 -6.98 -6.43 5.49
CA ILE A 43 -5.81 -6.15 4.64
C ILE A 43 -5.51 -4.66 4.71
N CYS A 44 -4.29 -4.31 5.13
CA CYS A 44 -3.78 -2.94 5.17
C CYS A 44 -2.79 -2.71 4.03
N ILE A 45 -2.94 -1.62 3.29
CA ILE A 45 -2.04 -1.23 2.20
C ILE A 45 -1.32 0.04 2.62
N GLU A 46 0.01 -0.01 2.67
CA GLU A 46 0.84 1.18 2.87
C GLU A 46 0.91 1.97 1.56
N TRP A 47 0.68 3.28 1.62
CA TRP A 47 0.68 4.17 0.47
C TRP A 47 1.62 5.33 0.74
N ASP A 48 2.78 5.36 0.08
CA ASP A 48 3.71 6.49 0.14
C ASP A 48 2.97 7.80 -0.23
N GLU A 49 3.04 8.81 0.64
CA GLU A 49 2.42 10.13 0.47
C GLU A 49 2.74 10.76 -0.91
N LYS A 50 3.90 10.43 -1.49
CA LYS A 50 4.30 10.91 -2.83
C LYS A 50 3.41 10.35 -3.95
N ARG A 51 2.89 9.13 -3.83
CA ARG A 51 1.97 8.53 -4.81
C ARG A 51 0.55 9.08 -4.66
N TYR A 52 0.11 9.32 -3.43
CA TYR A 52 -1.18 9.98 -3.18
C TYR A 52 -1.23 11.36 -3.85
N LYS A 53 -0.20 12.19 -3.71
CA LYS A 53 -0.13 13.53 -4.35
C LYS A 53 -0.17 13.49 -5.88
N LYS A 54 0.40 12.46 -6.52
CA LYS A 54 0.47 12.36 -7.99
C LYS A 54 -0.91 12.11 -8.63
N THR A 55 -1.74 11.28 -8.00
CA THR A 55 -3.08 10.93 -8.54
C THR A 55 -4.07 12.10 -8.44
N TYR A 56 -4.03 12.89 -7.36
CA TYR A 56 -4.94 14.03 -7.19
C TYR A 56 -4.50 15.30 -7.95
N THR A 57 -3.21 15.48 -8.22
CA THR A 57 -2.72 16.70 -8.91
C THR A 57 -3.04 16.72 -10.41
N GLN A 58 -3.22 15.57 -11.07
CA GLN A 58 -3.60 15.54 -12.49
C GLN A 58 -5.10 15.76 -12.77
N MET A 59 -5.98 15.62 -11.76
CA MET A 59 -7.42 15.91 -11.91
C MET A 59 -7.80 17.34 -11.49
N GLY A 60 -6.85 18.13 -10.98
CA GLY A 60 -7.08 19.49 -10.45
C GLY A 60 -6.68 20.65 -11.37
N SER A 61 -6.31 20.41 -12.63
CA SER A 61 -6.02 21.48 -13.60
C SER A 61 -7.28 21.99 -14.30
N VAL A 62 -8.33 22.32 -13.53
CA VAL A 62 -9.41 23.19 -13.98
C VAL A 62 -9.69 24.17 -12.84
N ALA A 63 -9.69 25.46 -13.19
CA ALA A 63 -9.99 26.63 -12.36
C ALA A 63 -8.87 27.15 -11.44
N LYS A 64 -7.98 27.96 -12.03
CA LYS A 64 -7.72 29.29 -11.46
C LYS A 64 -8.13 30.36 -12.47
N SER A 65 -9.41 30.72 -12.42
CA SER A 65 -9.88 32.05 -12.80
C SER A 65 -9.58 32.97 -11.62
N GLN A 66 -8.66 33.90 -11.76
CA GLN A 66 -8.69 35.13 -10.97
C GLN A 66 -8.72 36.33 -11.91
N LYS A 67 -9.86 37.01 -11.86
CA LYS A 67 -10.17 38.32 -12.42
C LYS A 67 -9.28 39.38 -11.77
N GLY A 68 -9.10 40.48 -12.49
CA GLY A 68 -8.23 41.60 -12.13
C GLY A 68 -8.49 42.26 -10.78
N HIS A 69 -7.46 42.94 -10.29
CA HIS A 69 -7.35 44.39 -10.29
C HIS A 69 -5.89 44.76 -10.58
#